data_AF-A0A9Q0R897-F1
#
_entry.id   AF-A0A9Q0R897-F1
#
_cell.length_a   1.000
_cell.length_b   1.000
_cell.length_c   1.000
_cell.angle_alpha   90.00
_cell.angle_beta   90.00
_cell.angle_gamma   90.00
#
_symmetry.space_group_name_H-M   'P 1'
#
loop_
_entity.id
_entity.type
_entity.pdbx_description
1 polymer ?
#
loop_
_entity_poly.entity_id
_entity_poly.type
_entity_poly.pdbx_seq_one_letter_code
_entity_poly.pdbx_strand_id
1 'polypeptide(L)'
;MIQHYSNTEKLSQDLQKLISLPDKENYSDFEIICKENQQEISFKCHKSILSTRNDFFRSLLHSQMKEFQENKLILKDVSKSTLKSILEYFYSGKIQLTLENVIEILLFSSRYLIDDLQKPCVDFVKRTCAIENVVEVLKIAELVELSELTDFCYKFIFENFAHFIKTDFFLDLEEDHFSRILSNDNLQIPEFEIFQSLVQWGQRQCSINRSMDVEIDWNKEENQAIVSKMKEKISNLIHKIRFINLEKTQISQIMQMKIIPDSLLQTIDDFHSIPESNENEMNLIVRKYQQKMENKNSLIFNTRIRFQSNILKDKQELENLKSLIDDDIFFSSMKLGFSAKKHGFSNRIFHYRIDGKGKMVVLIETTEEYVFGGFTKVGYQSGNPRYITDDSSFIFSLRNPTSKTIQKFPIHPEMKNKAIYYNEDAGPAFGGGYDFWINSGLEHGWSNLGNTYQLPKEMVYGTPNTKSYLAGSFNNWKVKDIEVFVK
;
A
#
# COMPACT_ATOMS: atom_id res chain seq x y z
N MET A 1 17.51 -7.69 55.94
CA MET A 1 17.88 -8.59 54.83
C MET A 1 16.57 -8.99 54.17
N ILE A 2 16.32 -8.61 52.91
CA ILE A 2 15.09 -8.96 52.19
C ILE A 2 15.45 -10.09 51.22
N GLN A 3 14.81 -11.26 51.37
CA GLN A 3 14.92 -12.37 50.44
C GLN A 3 13.68 -12.39 49.56
N HIS A 4 13.87 -12.27 48.24
CA HIS A 4 12.78 -12.39 47.28
C HIS A 4 12.64 -13.85 46.83
N TYR A 5 11.48 -14.46 47.11
CA TYR A 5 11.11 -15.78 46.61
C TYR A 5 10.27 -15.63 45.34
N SER A 6 10.63 -16.37 44.28
CA SER A 6 9.88 -16.43 43.02
C SER A 6 9.60 -17.88 42.67
N ASN A 7 8.35 -18.18 42.32
CA ASN A 7 7.91 -19.49 41.86
C ASN A 7 7.03 -19.38 40.61
N THR A 8 7.40 -18.47 39.72
CA THR A 8 6.65 -18.14 38.51
C THR A 8 6.55 -19.31 37.53
N GLU A 9 7.56 -20.18 37.48
CA GLU A 9 7.54 -21.34 36.61
C GLU A 9 6.51 -22.39 37.05
N LYS A 10 6.42 -22.69 38.36
CA LYS A 10 5.38 -23.58 38.87
C LYS A 10 3.99 -22.98 38.65
N LEU A 11 3.82 -21.68 38.87
CA LEU A 11 2.57 -20.98 38.60
C LEU A 11 2.14 -21.10 37.12
N SER A 12 3.08 -20.90 36.19
CA SER A 12 2.86 -21.08 34.75
C SER A 12 2.41 -22.52 34.42
N GLN A 13 3.08 -23.53 34.98
CA GLN A 13 2.71 -24.94 34.82
C GLN A 13 1.33 -25.25 35.40
N ASP A 14 1.00 -24.69 36.56
CA ASP A 14 -0.29 -24.91 37.22
C ASP A 14 -1.44 -24.27 36.44
N LEU A 15 -1.24 -23.08 35.87
CA LEU A 15 -2.22 -22.45 34.98
C LEU A 15 -2.38 -23.23 33.66
N GLN A 16 -1.29 -23.70 33.06
CA GLN A 16 -1.35 -24.50 31.83
C GLN A 16 -2.20 -25.77 32.00
N LYS A 17 -2.25 -26.35 33.20
CA LYS A 17 -3.09 -27.53 33.46
C LYS A 17 -4.57 -27.26 33.23
N LEU A 18 -5.06 -26.03 33.48
CA LEU A 18 -6.48 -25.67 33.38
C LEU A 18 -7.12 -26.01 32.03
N ILE A 19 -6.37 -25.93 30.93
CA ILE A 19 -6.87 -26.27 29.57
C ILE A 19 -6.76 -27.76 29.23
N SER A 20 -6.02 -28.53 30.02
CA SER A 20 -5.78 -29.98 29.85
C SER A 20 -6.53 -30.87 30.85
N LEU A 21 -7.16 -30.29 31.87
CA LEU A 21 -7.88 -31.02 32.91
C LEU A 21 -9.07 -31.81 32.36
N PRO A 22 -9.37 -33.02 32.88
CA PRO A 22 -10.53 -33.82 32.47
C PRO A 22 -11.86 -33.12 32.77
N ASP A 23 -11.91 -32.35 33.86
CA ASP A 23 -13.07 -31.64 34.38
C ASP A 23 -13.06 -30.14 34.08
N LYS A 24 -12.24 -29.71 33.11
CA LYS A 24 -12.09 -28.29 32.69
C LYS A 24 -13.40 -27.59 32.36
N GLU A 25 -14.43 -28.34 31.95
CA GLU A 25 -15.76 -27.78 31.64
C GLU A 25 -16.43 -27.16 32.87
N ASN A 26 -16.13 -27.65 34.07
CA ASN A 26 -16.72 -27.14 35.31
C ASN A 26 -16.21 -25.74 35.69
N TYR A 27 -15.07 -25.33 35.15
CA TYR A 27 -14.37 -24.10 35.54
C TYR A 27 -14.27 -23.07 34.41
N SER A 28 -14.58 -23.47 33.17
CA SER A 28 -14.49 -22.61 32.00
C SER A 28 -15.77 -21.79 31.82
N ASP A 29 -15.62 -20.49 31.58
CA ASP A 29 -16.71 -19.52 31.39
C ASP A 29 -16.75 -18.92 29.97
N PHE A 30 -15.91 -19.42 29.06
CA PHE A 30 -15.87 -19.01 27.66
C PHE A 30 -15.53 -20.17 26.72
N GLU A 31 -15.98 -20.09 25.47
CA GLU A 31 -15.71 -21.07 24.44
C GLU A 31 -15.14 -20.39 23.18
N ILE A 32 -14.04 -20.93 22.64
CA ILE A 32 -13.50 -20.54 21.33
C ILE A 32 -13.63 -21.73 20.40
N ILE A 33 -14.27 -21.54 19.25
CA ILE A 33 -14.46 -22.57 18.25
C ILE A 33 -13.65 -22.24 17.01
N CYS A 34 -12.80 -23.16 16.55
CA CYS A 34 -12.20 -23.08 15.22
C CYS A 34 -12.95 -23.98 14.23
N LYS A 35 -12.98 -23.56 12.95
CA LYS A 35 -13.52 -24.37 11.85
C LYS A 35 -12.37 -24.94 11.03
N GLU A 36 -12.19 -26.26 11.09
CA GLU A 36 -11.16 -26.98 10.33
C GLU A 36 -11.84 -28.10 9.54
N ASN A 37 -11.66 -28.12 8.21
CA ASN A 37 -12.27 -29.13 7.33
C ASN A 37 -13.80 -29.29 7.51
N GLN A 38 -14.52 -28.18 7.65
CA GLN A 38 -15.97 -28.13 7.93
C GLN A 38 -16.40 -28.73 9.29
N GLN A 39 -15.45 -29.13 10.14
CA GLN A 39 -15.71 -29.53 11.52
C GLN A 39 -15.50 -28.36 12.47
N GLU A 40 -16.42 -28.20 13.42
CA GLU A 40 -16.28 -27.24 14.52
C GLU A 40 -15.56 -27.90 15.69
N ILE A 41 -14.41 -27.34 16.08
CA ILE A 41 -13.62 -27.83 17.20
C ILE A 41 -13.67 -26.77 18.30
N SER A 42 -14.19 -27.17 19.45
CA SER A 42 -14.38 -26.30 20.60
C SER A 42 -13.22 -26.36 21.61
N PHE A 43 -12.82 -25.20 22.10
CA PHE A 43 -11.85 -24.99 23.17
C PHE A 43 -12.49 -24.21 24.32
N LYS A 44 -12.59 -24.87 25.48
CA LYS A 44 -13.06 -24.25 26.71
C LYS A 44 -11.95 -23.43 27.36
N CYS A 45 -12.27 -22.19 27.74
CA CYS A 45 -11.32 -21.18 28.20
C CYS A 45 -11.88 -20.36 29.37
N HIS A 46 -11.00 -19.57 29.99
CA HIS A 46 -11.31 -18.70 31.12
C HIS A 46 -11.21 -17.23 30.69
N LYS A 47 -12.29 -16.47 30.80
CA LYS A 47 -12.36 -15.05 30.43
C LYS A 47 -11.30 -14.22 31.13
N SER A 48 -11.08 -14.47 32.43
CA SER A 48 -10.12 -13.74 33.25
C SER A 48 -8.69 -13.85 32.75
N ILE A 49 -8.28 -15.05 32.27
CA ILE A 49 -6.94 -15.27 31.72
C ILE A 49 -6.83 -14.60 30.36
N LEU A 50 -7.80 -14.81 29.47
CA LEU A 50 -7.78 -14.22 28.13
C LEU A 50 -7.74 -12.68 28.17
N SER A 51 -8.61 -12.05 28.97
CA SER A 51 -8.69 -10.60 29.09
C SER A 51 -7.47 -9.97 29.78
N THR A 52 -6.80 -10.70 30.68
CA THR A 52 -5.58 -10.22 31.33
C THR A 52 -4.38 -10.30 30.39
N ARG A 53 -4.35 -11.30 29.50
CA ARG A 53 -3.18 -11.62 28.66
C ARG A 53 -3.26 -11.02 27.25
N ASN A 54 -4.41 -10.49 26.84
CA ASN A 54 -4.59 -9.92 25.51
C ASN A 54 -5.70 -8.85 25.45
N ASP A 55 -5.37 -7.70 24.87
CA ASP A 55 -6.26 -6.54 24.82
C ASP A 55 -7.45 -6.72 23.86
N PHE A 56 -7.29 -7.53 22.81
CA PHE A 56 -8.41 -7.89 21.93
C PHE A 56 -9.48 -8.66 22.72
N PHE A 57 -9.11 -9.72 23.45
CA PHE A 57 -10.05 -10.48 24.29
C PHE A 57 -10.61 -9.62 25.42
N ARG A 58 -9.80 -8.73 26.00
CA ARG A 58 -10.29 -7.75 26.98
C ARG A 58 -11.40 -6.88 26.40
N SER A 59 -11.17 -6.29 25.23
CA SER A 59 -12.16 -5.44 24.55
C SER A 59 -13.41 -6.21 24.16
N LEU A 60 -13.24 -7.43 23.60
CA LEU A 60 -14.34 -8.32 23.24
C LEU A 60 -15.22 -8.66 24.44
N LEU A 61 -14.62 -9.04 25.57
CA LEU A 61 -15.31 -9.47 26.79
C LEU A 61 -15.91 -8.32 27.60
N HIS A 62 -15.59 -7.06 27.26
CA HIS A 62 -16.25 -5.87 27.80
C HIS A 62 -17.26 -5.26 26.82
N SER A 63 -17.37 -5.79 25.60
CA SER A 63 -18.32 -5.31 24.59
C SER A 63 -19.74 -5.84 24.84
N GLN A 64 -20.74 -5.17 24.28
CA GLN A 64 -22.12 -5.69 24.20
C GLN A 64 -22.36 -6.54 22.93
N MET A 65 -21.29 -7.09 22.33
CA MET A 65 -21.40 -7.88 21.10
C MET A 65 -21.91 -9.29 21.37
N LYS A 66 -22.32 -9.97 20.29
CA LYS A 66 -22.92 -11.31 20.31
C LYS A 66 -22.04 -12.33 21.03
N GLU A 67 -20.72 -12.24 20.84
CA GLU A 67 -19.72 -13.13 21.42
C GLU A 67 -19.68 -13.04 22.96
N PHE A 68 -19.92 -11.85 23.51
CA PHE A 68 -20.06 -11.66 24.95
C PHE A 68 -21.38 -12.27 25.46
N GLN A 69 -22.48 -12.07 24.73
CA GLN A 69 -23.80 -12.60 25.11
C GLN A 69 -23.87 -14.13 25.05
N GLU A 70 -23.24 -14.73 24.03
CA GLU A 70 -23.22 -16.18 23.82
C GLU A 70 -22.08 -16.89 24.55
N ASN A 71 -21.17 -16.15 25.20
CA ASN A 71 -19.95 -16.67 25.82
C ASN A 71 -19.10 -17.51 24.87
N LYS A 72 -19.11 -17.14 23.58
CA LYS A 72 -18.57 -17.96 22.49
C LYS A 72 -17.97 -17.09 21.39
N LEU A 73 -16.79 -17.47 20.91
CA LEU A 73 -16.12 -16.85 19.75
C LEU A 73 -15.89 -17.90 18.67
N ILE A 74 -16.24 -17.60 17.42
CA ILE A 74 -16.03 -18.51 16.28
C ILE A 74 -14.93 -17.94 15.37
N LEU A 75 -13.84 -18.67 15.26
CA LEU A 75 -12.69 -18.37 14.41
C LEU A 75 -12.73 -19.25 13.17
N LYS A 76 -12.76 -18.63 11.98
CA LYS A 76 -12.87 -19.35 10.70
C LYS A 76 -11.52 -19.62 10.05
N ASP A 77 -10.51 -18.84 10.39
CA ASP A 77 -9.22 -18.78 9.68
C ASP A 77 -8.07 -19.16 10.62
N VAL A 78 -8.21 -20.26 11.36
CA VAL A 78 -7.14 -20.81 12.22
C VAL A 78 -7.28 -22.32 12.36
N SER A 79 -6.18 -23.04 12.23
CA SER A 79 -6.05 -24.47 12.45
C SER A 79 -6.18 -24.82 13.93
N LYS A 80 -6.57 -26.06 14.18
CA LYS A 80 -6.69 -26.59 15.55
C LYS A 80 -5.36 -26.52 16.30
N SER A 81 -4.27 -26.89 15.65
CA SER A 81 -2.93 -26.95 16.25
C SER A 81 -2.41 -25.56 16.63
N THR A 82 -2.60 -24.57 15.75
CA THR A 82 -2.20 -23.18 16.02
C THR A 82 -3.04 -22.56 17.12
N LEU A 83 -4.38 -22.70 17.07
CA LEU A 83 -5.23 -22.19 18.14
C LEU A 83 -4.89 -22.81 19.49
N LYS A 84 -4.67 -24.13 19.54
CA LYS A 84 -4.23 -24.82 20.76
C LYS A 84 -2.92 -24.24 21.29
N SER A 85 -1.93 -24.02 20.43
CA SER A 85 -0.61 -23.47 20.81
C SER A 85 -0.72 -22.05 21.37
N ILE A 86 -1.58 -21.21 20.78
CA ILE A 86 -1.81 -19.84 21.23
C ILE A 86 -2.58 -19.81 22.56
N LEU A 87 -3.54 -20.72 22.74
CA LEU A 87 -4.21 -20.88 24.03
C LEU A 87 -3.23 -21.35 25.11
N GLU A 88 -2.40 -22.36 24.82
CA GLU A 88 -1.34 -22.78 25.74
C GLU A 88 -0.38 -21.63 26.08
N TYR A 89 -0.07 -20.76 25.13
CA TYR A 89 0.72 -19.55 25.35
C TYR A 89 0.04 -18.56 26.30
N PHE A 90 -1.27 -18.32 26.20
CA PHE A 90 -1.94 -17.40 27.12
C PHE A 90 -1.86 -17.87 28.57
N TYR A 91 -1.88 -19.18 28.81
CA TYR A 91 -1.86 -19.76 30.16
C TYR A 91 -0.44 -19.95 30.70
N SER A 92 0.53 -20.27 29.84
CA SER A 92 1.89 -20.61 30.27
C SER A 92 2.93 -19.51 30.01
N GLY A 93 2.67 -18.62 29.05
CA GLY A 93 3.67 -17.70 28.50
C GLY A 93 4.73 -18.36 27.62
N LYS A 94 4.56 -19.65 27.28
CA LYS A 94 5.50 -20.43 26.47
C LYS A 94 4.84 -20.86 25.16
N ILE A 95 5.54 -20.71 24.05
CA ILE A 95 5.12 -21.21 22.74
C ILE A 95 6.33 -21.76 21.98
N GLN A 96 6.12 -22.85 21.23
CA GLN A 96 7.14 -23.42 20.38
C GLN A 96 6.87 -23.04 18.92
N LEU A 97 7.79 -22.27 18.33
CA LEU A 97 7.73 -21.89 16.92
C LEU A 97 8.42 -22.97 16.05
N THR A 98 7.75 -23.36 14.97
CA THR A 98 8.21 -24.32 13.97
C THR A 98 7.95 -23.75 12.57
N LEU A 99 8.60 -24.32 11.55
CA LEU A 99 8.35 -23.93 10.15
C LEU A 99 6.87 -24.11 9.76
N GLU A 100 6.20 -25.08 10.35
CA GLU A 100 4.80 -25.42 10.05
C GLU A 100 3.80 -24.43 10.68
N ASN A 101 4.10 -23.89 11.86
CA ASN A 101 3.14 -23.07 12.61
C ASN A 101 3.44 -21.56 12.60
N VAL A 102 4.69 -21.16 12.32
CA VAL A 102 5.14 -19.78 12.58
C VAL A 102 4.36 -18.74 11.77
N ILE A 103 4.04 -19.04 10.51
CA ILE A 103 3.28 -18.13 9.64
C ILE A 103 1.86 -17.95 10.16
N GLU A 104 1.19 -19.04 10.52
CA GLU A 104 -0.18 -18.96 11.03
C GLU A 104 -0.23 -18.24 12.39
N ILE A 105 0.73 -18.51 13.27
CA ILE A 105 0.89 -17.78 14.55
C ILE A 105 1.16 -16.30 14.29
N LEU A 106 2.01 -15.95 13.31
CA LEU A 106 2.28 -14.55 12.96
C LEU A 106 1.00 -13.85 12.50
N LEU A 107 0.25 -14.45 11.56
CA LEU A 107 -1.02 -13.92 11.07
C LEU A 107 -2.04 -13.77 12.21
N PHE A 108 -2.14 -14.75 13.09
CA PHE A 108 -3.03 -14.70 14.25
C PHE A 108 -2.61 -13.58 15.21
N SER A 109 -1.32 -13.49 15.56
CA SER A 109 -0.79 -12.49 16.48
C SER A 109 -0.97 -11.06 15.95
N SER A 110 -0.87 -10.86 14.64
CA SER A 110 -1.18 -9.58 13.98
C SER A 110 -2.67 -9.26 14.07
N ARG A 111 -3.54 -10.22 13.70
CA ARG A 111 -5.00 -10.00 13.66
C ARG A 111 -5.62 -9.76 15.04
N TYR A 112 -5.14 -10.46 16.07
CA TYR A 112 -5.70 -10.42 17.43
C TYR A 112 -4.81 -9.66 18.42
N LEU A 113 -3.88 -8.84 17.92
CA LEU A 113 -3.07 -7.90 18.72
C LEU A 113 -2.29 -8.60 19.86
N ILE A 114 -1.58 -9.67 19.52
CA ILE A 114 -0.66 -10.38 20.44
C ILE A 114 0.77 -9.90 20.17
N ASP A 115 1.06 -8.65 20.52
CA ASP A 115 2.31 -7.97 20.15
C ASP A 115 3.55 -8.71 20.66
N ASP A 116 3.47 -9.32 21.85
CA ASP A 116 4.54 -10.12 22.45
C ASP A 116 4.98 -11.32 21.57
N LEU A 117 4.10 -11.84 20.72
CA LEU A 117 4.39 -12.97 19.82
C LEU A 117 4.86 -12.53 18.43
N GLN A 118 4.53 -11.32 17.99
CA GLN A 118 4.88 -10.87 16.64
C GLN A 118 6.39 -10.85 16.43
N LYS A 119 7.14 -10.24 17.36
CA LYS A 119 8.60 -10.12 17.23
C LYS A 119 9.31 -11.48 17.19
N PRO A 120 9.07 -12.43 18.13
CA PRO A 120 9.63 -13.78 18.05
C PRO A 120 9.30 -14.51 16.73
N CYS A 121 8.08 -14.36 16.23
CA CYS A 121 7.68 -14.94 14.94
C CYS A 121 8.46 -14.34 13.77
N VAL A 122 8.56 -13.00 13.70
CA VAL A 122 9.35 -12.30 12.68
C VAL A 122 10.82 -12.72 12.74
N ASP A 123 11.41 -12.79 13.93
CA ASP A 123 12.81 -13.20 14.13
C ASP A 123 13.04 -14.67 13.72
N PHE A 124 12.05 -15.55 13.94
CA PHE A 124 12.10 -16.92 13.46
C PHE A 124 12.03 -16.98 11.92
N VAL A 125 11.05 -16.30 11.32
CA VAL A 125 10.88 -16.24 9.86
C VAL A 125 12.12 -15.70 9.17
N LYS A 126 12.74 -14.64 9.70
CA LYS A 126 13.99 -14.08 9.17
C LYS A 126 15.14 -15.10 9.21
N ARG A 127 15.27 -15.86 10.31
CA ARG A 127 16.31 -16.89 10.46
C ARG A 127 16.11 -18.09 9.54
N THR A 128 14.87 -18.40 9.17
CA THR A 128 14.52 -19.55 8.32
C THR A 128 14.17 -19.15 6.89
N CYS A 129 14.40 -17.89 6.50
CA CYS A 129 14.13 -17.40 5.16
C CYS A 129 15.13 -18.00 4.17
N ALA A 130 14.61 -18.44 3.02
CA ALA A 130 15.36 -19.08 1.96
C ALA A 130 14.85 -18.59 0.59
N ILE A 131 15.61 -18.85 -0.48
CA ILE A 131 15.27 -18.40 -1.84
C ILE A 131 13.90 -18.97 -2.26
N GLU A 132 13.59 -20.18 -1.81
CA GLU A 132 12.39 -20.94 -2.15
C GLU A 132 11.12 -20.36 -1.51
N ASN A 133 11.24 -19.68 -0.36
CA ASN A 133 10.08 -19.19 0.40
C ASN A 133 10.04 -17.65 0.51
N VAL A 134 11.07 -16.92 0.10
CA VAL A 134 11.16 -15.46 0.30
C VAL A 134 9.99 -14.70 -0.34
N VAL A 135 9.48 -15.17 -1.48
CA VAL A 135 8.33 -14.55 -2.17
C VAL A 135 7.05 -14.70 -1.34
N GLU A 136 6.86 -15.85 -0.71
CA GLU A 136 5.71 -16.12 0.14
C GLU A 136 5.80 -15.30 1.43
N VAL A 137 7.00 -15.24 2.03
CA VAL A 137 7.28 -14.40 3.20
C VAL A 137 7.04 -12.92 2.89
N LEU A 138 7.43 -12.44 1.70
CA LEU A 138 7.16 -11.08 1.26
C LEU A 138 5.65 -10.78 1.19
N LYS A 139 4.88 -11.69 0.59
CA LYS A 139 3.40 -11.56 0.52
C LYS A 139 2.78 -11.52 1.92
N ILE A 140 3.25 -12.37 2.83
CA ILE A 140 2.78 -12.38 4.22
C ILE A 140 3.14 -11.06 4.89
N ALA A 141 4.37 -10.57 4.76
CA ALA A 141 4.82 -9.31 5.35
C ALA A 141 3.97 -8.11 4.90
N GLU A 142 3.61 -8.06 3.62
CA GLU A 142 2.72 -7.01 3.09
C GLU A 142 1.28 -7.17 3.57
N LEU A 143 0.78 -8.41 3.67
CA LEU A 143 -0.55 -8.70 4.21
C LEU A 143 -0.71 -8.25 5.66
N VAL A 144 0.32 -8.43 6.48
CA VAL A 144 0.32 -7.99 7.89
C VAL A 144 0.84 -6.56 8.08
N GLU A 145 1.16 -5.84 7.00
CA GLU A 145 1.72 -4.48 6.99
C GLU A 145 3.01 -4.33 7.84
N LEU A 146 3.86 -5.37 7.90
CA LEU A 146 5.13 -5.36 8.63
C LEU A 146 6.31 -4.91 7.76
N SER A 147 6.54 -3.59 7.71
CA SER A 147 7.60 -2.98 6.87
C SER A 147 8.99 -3.55 7.15
N GLU A 148 9.32 -3.83 8.41
CA GLU A 148 10.63 -4.40 8.79
C GLU A 148 10.89 -5.77 8.13
N LEU A 149 9.84 -6.59 7.96
CA LEU A 149 9.94 -7.89 7.30
C LEU A 149 9.95 -7.73 5.77
N THR A 150 9.14 -6.81 5.23
CA THR A 150 9.16 -6.44 3.81
C THR A 150 10.55 -6.00 3.37
N ASP A 151 11.18 -5.08 4.11
CA ASP A 151 12.52 -4.57 3.81
C ASP A 151 13.58 -5.67 3.91
N PHE A 152 13.45 -6.58 4.89
CA PHE A 152 14.30 -7.75 4.99
C PHE A 152 14.17 -8.66 3.76
N CYS A 153 12.96 -8.95 3.27
CA CYS A 153 12.76 -9.79 2.09
C CYS A 153 13.42 -9.20 0.85
N TYR A 154 13.24 -7.90 0.58
CA TYR A 154 13.91 -7.25 -0.56
C TYR A 154 15.43 -7.28 -0.40
N LYS A 155 15.95 -6.98 0.79
CA LYS A 155 17.39 -7.08 1.06
C LYS A 155 17.92 -8.48 0.78
N PHE A 156 17.24 -9.52 1.29
CA PHE A 156 17.61 -10.91 1.06
C PHE A 156 17.57 -11.28 -0.44
N ILE A 157 16.54 -10.84 -1.17
CA ILE A 157 16.43 -11.03 -2.62
C ILE A 157 17.61 -10.39 -3.34
N PHE A 158 17.96 -9.15 -3.01
CA PHE A 158 19.06 -8.44 -3.68
C PHE A 158 20.42 -9.06 -3.37
N GLU A 159 20.66 -9.49 -2.13
CA GLU A 159 21.90 -10.18 -1.72
C GLU A 159 22.06 -11.54 -2.42
N ASN A 160 20.95 -12.22 -2.77
CA ASN A 160 20.93 -13.53 -3.42
C ASN A 160 20.47 -13.49 -4.88
N PHE A 161 20.44 -12.31 -5.50
CA PHE A 161 19.75 -12.09 -6.79
C PHE A 161 20.29 -12.98 -7.92
N ALA A 162 21.60 -13.25 -7.93
CA ALA A 162 22.26 -14.10 -8.90
C ALA A 162 21.69 -15.52 -9.00
N HIS A 163 21.20 -16.04 -7.87
CA HIS A 163 20.55 -17.35 -7.80
C HIS A 163 19.04 -17.19 -8.01
N PHE A 164 18.43 -16.17 -7.38
CA PHE A 164 16.99 -15.94 -7.44
C PHE A 164 16.47 -15.70 -8.87
N ILE A 165 17.20 -14.95 -9.71
CA ILE A 165 16.81 -14.64 -11.10
C ILE A 165 16.63 -15.90 -11.97
N LYS A 166 17.27 -17.02 -11.58
CA LYS A 166 17.22 -18.31 -12.31
C LYS A 166 16.10 -19.23 -11.83
N THR A 167 15.30 -18.80 -10.86
CA THR A 167 14.25 -19.61 -10.26
C THR A 167 12.87 -19.31 -10.87
N ASP A 168 12.00 -20.32 -10.89
CA ASP A 168 10.59 -20.13 -11.27
C ASP A 168 9.87 -19.13 -10.35
N PHE A 169 10.31 -19.01 -9.10
CA PHE A 169 9.76 -18.04 -8.14
C PHE A 169 9.91 -16.59 -8.63
N PHE A 170 10.99 -16.28 -9.36
CA PHE A 170 11.18 -14.97 -9.97
C PHE A 170 10.24 -14.75 -11.16
N LEU A 171 10.02 -15.78 -11.97
CA LEU A 171 9.11 -15.74 -13.13
C LEU A 171 7.63 -15.65 -12.73
N ASP A 172 7.29 -16.15 -11.54
CA ASP A 172 5.94 -16.12 -10.96
C ASP A 172 5.67 -14.87 -10.11
N LEU A 173 6.62 -13.93 -10.02
CA LEU A 173 6.41 -12.64 -9.34
C LEU A 173 5.31 -11.82 -10.03
N GLU A 174 4.53 -11.12 -9.21
CA GLU A 174 3.62 -10.08 -9.69
C GLU A 174 4.42 -8.92 -10.29
N GLU A 175 3.81 -8.24 -11.28
CA GLU A 175 4.44 -7.18 -12.08
C GLU A 175 5.06 -6.08 -11.21
N ASP A 176 4.43 -5.73 -10.08
CA ASP A 176 4.92 -4.69 -9.18
C ASP A 176 6.21 -5.09 -8.45
N HIS A 177 6.31 -6.34 -7.99
CA HIS A 177 7.55 -6.85 -7.37
C HIS A 177 8.66 -7.00 -8.40
N PHE A 178 8.33 -7.53 -9.58
CA PHE A 178 9.28 -7.68 -10.68
C PHE A 178 9.84 -6.32 -11.10
N SER A 179 8.96 -5.32 -11.29
CA SER A 179 9.28 -3.92 -11.58
C SER A 179 10.19 -3.30 -10.53
N ARG A 180 9.88 -3.50 -9.23
CA ARG A 180 10.68 -2.96 -8.13
C ARG A 180 12.08 -3.56 -8.08
N ILE A 181 12.21 -4.86 -8.34
CA ILE A 181 13.52 -5.52 -8.37
C ILE A 181 14.35 -5.00 -9.54
N LEU A 182 13.76 -4.92 -10.75
CA LEU A 182 14.44 -4.39 -11.94
C LEU A 182 14.81 -2.90 -11.84
N SER A 183 14.16 -2.14 -10.94
CA SER A 183 14.49 -0.73 -10.72
C SER A 183 15.75 -0.52 -9.88
N ASN A 184 16.37 -1.59 -9.37
CA ASN A 184 17.60 -1.49 -8.59
C ASN A 184 18.81 -1.42 -9.53
N ASP A 185 19.51 -0.28 -9.55
CA ASP A 185 20.69 -0.11 -10.39
C ASP A 185 21.92 -0.91 -9.92
N ASN A 186 21.91 -1.41 -8.68
CA ASN A 186 23.06 -2.07 -8.05
C ASN A 186 23.05 -3.60 -8.19
N LEU A 187 22.20 -4.16 -9.07
CA LEU A 187 22.19 -5.60 -9.35
C LEU A 187 23.52 -6.02 -9.96
N GLN A 188 24.23 -6.94 -9.29
CA GLN A 188 25.54 -7.45 -9.72
C GLN A 188 25.39 -8.59 -10.76
N ILE A 189 24.60 -8.35 -11.81
CA ILE A 189 24.29 -9.34 -12.86
C ILE A 189 24.41 -8.66 -14.24
N PRO A 190 24.94 -9.36 -15.26
CA PRO A 190 24.98 -8.84 -16.63
C PRO A 190 23.60 -8.42 -17.11
N GLU A 191 23.51 -7.23 -17.71
CA GLU A 191 22.24 -6.66 -18.16
C GLU A 191 21.51 -7.57 -19.16
N PHE A 192 22.26 -8.36 -19.94
CA PHE A 192 21.69 -9.32 -20.87
C PHE A 192 20.93 -10.45 -20.16
N GLU A 193 21.42 -10.95 -19.03
CA GLU A 193 20.71 -11.95 -18.22
C GLU A 193 19.42 -11.36 -17.64
N ILE A 194 19.45 -10.09 -17.22
CA ILE A 194 18.26 -9.36 -16.75
C ILE A 194 17.23 -9.26 -17.88
N PHE A 195 17.66 -8.90 -19.10
CA PHE A 195 16.77 -8.87 -20.26
C PHE A 195 16.18 -10.26 -20.56
N GLN A 196 16.99 -11.31 -20.56
CA GLN A 196 16.52 -12.68 -20.79
C GLN A 196 15.44 -13.07 -19.76
N SER A 197 15.65 -12.73 -18.49
CA SER A 197 14.68 -12.98 -17.42
C SER A 197 13.37 -12.20 -17.62
N LEU A 198 13.42 -10.96 -18.13
CA LEU A 198 12.22 -10.19 -18.48
C LEU A 198 11.42 -10.86 -19.61
N VAL A 199 12.11 -11.42 -20.61
CA VAL A 199 11.45 -12.15 -21.70
C VAL A 199 10.79 -13.42 -21.17
N GLN A 200 11.50 -14.20 -20.34
CA GLN A 200 10.96 -15.41 -19.71
C GLN A 200 9.76 -15.10 -18.81
N TRP A 201 9.84 -14.03 -18.02
CA TRP A 201 8.71 -13.57 -17.21
C TRP A 201 7.53 -13.15 -18.10
N GLY A 202 7.78 -12.38 -19.17
CA GLY A 202 6.75 -12.01 -20.14
C GLY A 202 6.06 -13.23 -20.78
N GLN A 203 6.85 -14.22 -21.20
CA GLN A 203 6.35 -15.50 -21.71
C GLN A 203 5.46 -16.21 -20.68
N ARG A 204 5.94 -16.30 -19.44
CA ARG A 204 5.23 -16.92 -18.31
C ARG A 204 3.87 -16.27 -18.05
N GLN A 205 3.81 -14.94 -18.09
CA GLN A 205 2.58 -14.17 -17.88
C GLN A 205 1.64 -14.19 -19.09
N CYS A 206 2.15 -14.35 -20.31
CA CYS A 206 1.35 -14.35 -21.53
C CYS A 206 0.78 -15.73 -21.90
N SER A 207 1.45 -16.81 -21.49
CA SER A 207 1.10 -18.20 -21.83
C SER A 207 -0.14 -18.70 -21.07
N ILE A 208 -1.05 -19.35 -21.78
CA ILE A 208 -2.29 -19.94 -21.21
C ILE A 208 -2.01 -21.27 -20.49
N ASN A 209 -0.93 -21.98 -20.85
CA ASN A 209 -0.51 -23.24 -20.24
C ASN A 209 0.86 -23.07 -19.55
N ARG A 210 0.87 -23.13 -18.21
CA ARG A 210 2.03 -22.95 -17.32
C ARG A 210 3.10 -24.05 -17.39
N SER A 211 3.15 -24.87 -18.44
CA SER A 211 3.87 -26.15 -18.43
C SER A 211 4.80 -26.40 -19.62
N MET A 212 5.25 -25.37 -20.34
CA MET A 212 6.10 -25.63 -21.49
C MET A 212 7.06 -24.48 -21.78
N ASP A 213 8.35 -24.74 -21.53
CA ASP A 213 9.50 -24.01 -22.08
C ASP A 213 9.55 -24.22 -23.60
N VAL A 214 8.55 -23.74 -24.32
CA VAL A 214 8.57 -23.76 -25.78
C VAL A 214 9.36 -22.55 -26.22
N GLU A 215 10.52 -22.81 -26.80
CA GLU A 215 11.33 -21.81 -27.48
C GLU A 215 10.47 -21.17 -28.59
N ILE A 216 10.06 -19.92 -28.38
CA ILE A 216 9.19 -19.20 -29.31
C ILE A 216 10.05 -18.77 -30.50
N ASP A 217 9.73 -19.29 -31.68
CA ASP A 217 10.24 -18.70 -32.92
C ASP A 217 9.50 -17.38 -33.19
N TRP A 218 10.17 -16.28 -32.82
CA TRP A 218 9.66 -14.92 -32.93
C TRP A 218 9.34 -14.47 -34.36
N ASN A 219 9.77 -15.22 -35.38
CA ASN A 219 9.57 -14.87 -36.78
C ASN A 219 8.36 -15.55 -37.43
N LYS A 220 7.75 -16.55 -36.80
CA LYS A 220 6.60 -17.24 -37.38
C LYS A 220 5.32 -16.43 -37.24
N GLU A 221 4.52 -16.39 -38.29
CA GLU A 221 3.23 -15.67 -38.32
C GLU A 221 2.26 -16.17 -37.24
N GLU A 222 2.24 -17.48 -36.98
CA GLU A 222 1.40 -18.09 -35.94
C GLU A 222 1.68 -17.53 -34.53
N ASN A 223 2.89 -16.99 -34.28
CA ASN A 223 3.29 -16.43 -33.00
C ASN A 223 3.02 -14.92 -32.86
N GLN A 224 2.58 -14.22 -33.92
CA GLN A 224 2.38 -12.76 -33.92
C GLN A 224 1.44 -12.27 -32.82
N ALA A 225 0.42 -13.04 -32.48
CA ALA A 225 -0.52 -12.71 -31.40
C ALA A 225 0.18 -12.70 -30.02
N ILE A 226 1.03 -13.70 -29.76
CA ILE A 226 1.81 -13.80 -28.52
C ILE A 226 2.87 -12.70 -28.46
N VAL A 227 3.54 -12.41 -29.59
CA VAL A 227 4.51 -11.29 -29.69
C VAL A 227 3.83 -9.95 -29.37
N SER A 228 2.64 -9.70 -29.92
CA SER A 228 1.90 -8.46 -29.65
C SER A 228 1.49 -8.33 -28.18
N LYS A 229 1.02 -9.42 -27.57
CA LYS A 229 0.67 -9.48 -26.14
C LYS A 229 1.91 -9.27 -25.25
N MET A 230 3.06 -9.84 -25.63
CA MET A 230 4.31 -9.62 -24.91
C MET A 230 4.81 -8.19 -25.04
N LYS A 231 4.78 -7.60 -26.24
CA LYS A 231 5.12 -6.18 -26.45
C LYS A 231 4.35 -5.29 -25.47
N GLU A 232 3.04 -5.50 -25.35
CA GLU A 232 2.21 -4.78 -24.40
C GLU A 232 2.64 -5.04 -22.95
N LYS A 233 2.82 -6.31 -22.57
CA LYS A 233 3.11 -6.72 -21.20
C LYS A 233 4.48 -6.23 -20.70
N ILE A 234 5.52 -6.29 -21.52
CA ILE A 234 6.88 -5.87 -21.14
C ILE A 234 7.13 -4.38 -21.39
N SER A 235 6.23 -3.66 -22.09
CA SER A 235 6.42 -2.24 -22.44
C SER A 235 6.74 -1.35 -21.23
N ASN A 236 6.15 -1.64 -20.07
CA ASN A 236 6.36 -0.89 -18.83
C ASN A 236 7.56 -1.38 -18.01
N LEU A 237 8.27 -2.41 -18.47
CA LEU A 237 9.43 -2.96 -17.77
C LEU A 237 10.70 -2.83 -18.63
N ILE A 238 10.55 -2.78 -19.95
CA ILE A 238 11.64 -2.71 -20.90
C ILE A 238 12.52 -1.48 -20.72
N HIS A 239 11.94 -0.37 -20.26
CA HIS A 239 12.67 0.87 -19.99
C HIS A 239 13.61 0.78 -18.78
N LYS A 240 13.46 -0.25 -17.94
CA LYS A 240 14.35 -0.52 -16.80
C LYS A 240 15.61 -1.27 -17.22
N ILE A 241 15.63 -1.81 -18.45
CA ILE A 241 16.81 -2.46 -19.02
C ILE A 241 17.77 -1.38 -19.53
N ARG A 242 19.00 -1.41 -19.05
CA ARG A 242 20.08 -0.51 -19.44
C ARG A 242 20.74 -1.01 -20.71
N PHE A 243 20.07 -0.86 -21.87
CA PHE A 243 20.60 -1.30 -23.17
C PHE A 243 22.03 -0.81 -23.50
N ILE A 244 22.46 0.29 -22.88
CA ILE A 244 23.85 0.78 -22.93
C ILE A 244 24.89 -0.23 -22.44
N ASN A 245 24.52 -1.13 -21.52
CA ASN A 245 25.38 -2.15 -20.94
C ASN A 245 25.36 -3.47 -21.75
N LEU A 246 24.82 -3.46 -22.97
CA LEU A 246 24.71 -4.63 -23.85
C LEU A 246 25.70 -4.56 -25.02
N GLU A 247 26.21 -5.71 -25.44
CA GLU A 247 27.05 -5.85 -26.61
C GLU A 247 26.25 -5.76 -27.93
N LYS A 248 26.89 -5.33 -29.03
CA LYS A 248 26.26 -5.25 -30.36
C LYS A 248 25.64 -6.57 -30.83
N THR A 249 26.28 -7.69 -30.50
CA THR A 249 25.80 -9.05 -30.79
C THR A 249 24.51 -9.35 -30.04
N GLN A 250 24.43 -9.00 -28.75
CA GLN A 250 23.25 -9.16 -27.90
C GLN A 250 22.10 -8.28 -28.39
N ILE A 251 22.37 -7.02 -28.74
CA ILE A 251 21.36 -6.12 -29.30
C ILE A 251 20.79 -6.67 -30.61
N SER A 252 21.64 -7.19 -31.48
CA SER A 252 21.20 -7.83 -32.73
C SER A 252 20.25 -9.00 -32.48
N GLN A 253 20.50 -9.81 -31.45
CA GLN A 253 19.59 -10.88 -31.03
C GLN A 253 18.26 -10.33 -30.50
N ILE A 254 18.30 -9.28 -29.69
CA ILE A 254 17.10 -8.63 -29.13
C ILE A 254 16.21 -8.07 -30.24
N MET A 255 16.79 -7.40 -31.25
CA MET A 255 16.04 -6.83 -32.36
C MET A 255 15.30 -7.90 -33.18
N GLN A 256 15.91 -9.09 -33.32
CA GLN A 256 15.28 -10.22 -34.04
C GLN A 256 14.01 -10.73 -33.36
N MET A 257 13.88 -10.56 -32.03
CA MET A 257 12.70 -11.01 -31.29
C MET A 257 11.45 -10.18 -31.59
N LYS A 258 11.60 -8.98 -32.18
CA LYS A 258 10.51 -8.05 -32.49
C LYS A 258 9.57 -7.80 -31.31
N ILE A 259 10.03 -7.88 -30.06
CA ILE A 259 9.25 -7.60 -28.82
C ILE A 259 9.53 -6.21 -28.27
N ILE A 260 10.53 -5.52 -28.80
CA ILE A 260 10.85 -4.15 -28.42
C ILE A 260 9.85 -3.20 -29.10
N PRO A 261 9.26 -2.23 -28.37
CA PRO A 261 8.39 -1.23 -28.98
C PRO A 261 9.15 -0.38 -30.02
N ASP A 262 8.49 -0.05 -31.13
CA ASP A 262 9.12 0.70 -32.24
C ASP A 262 9.68 2.06 -31.79
N SER A 263 9.03 2.67 -30.78
CA SER A 263 9.49 3.92 -30.17
C SER A 263 10.84 3.81 -29.44
N LEU A 264 11.29 2.60 -29.09
CA LEU A 264 12.55 2.32 -28.42
C LEU A 264 13.61 1.84 -29.43
N LEU A 265 13.19 1.13 -30.48
CA LEU A 265 14.06 0.64 -31.56
C LEU A 265 14.93 1.76 -32.13
N GLN A 266 14.34 2.88 -32.54
CA GLN A 266 15.09 4.02 -33.09
C GLN A 266 16.15 4.55 -32.11
N THR A 267 15.84 4.55 -30.80
CA THR A 267 16.77 5.06 -29.79
C THR A 267 17.94 4.11 -29.54
N ILE A 268 17.70 2.79 -29.66
CA ILE A 268 18.73 1.76 -29.55
C ILE A 268 19.61 1.76 -30.82
N ASP A 269 18.99 1.84 -32.00
CA ASP A 269 19.70 1.88 -33.29
C ASP A 269 20.58 3.13 -33.42
N ASP A 270 20.07 4.31 -33.03
CA ASP A 270 20.83 5.56 -32.98
C ASP A 270 22.07 5.43 -32.08
N PHE A 271 21.99 4.66 -30.99
CA PHE A 271 23.08 4.47 -30.04
C PHE A 271 24.17 3.52 -30.58
N HIS A 272 23.78 2.37 -31.14
CA HIS A 272 24.72 1.34 -31.58
C HIS A 272 25.33 1.58 -32.97
N SER A 273 24.84 2.59 -33.72
CA SER A 273 25.37 3.00 -35.02
C SER A 273 26.57 3.95 -34.96
N ILE A 274 27.02 4.35 -33.77
CA ILE A 274 28.07 5.38 -33.57
C ILE A 274 29.46 4.72 -33.38
N PRO A 275 30.55 5.25 -33.99
CA PRO A 275 31.90 4.68 -33.85
C PRO A 275 32.48 4.81 -32.44
N GLU A 276 33.16 3.78 -31.94
CA GLU A 276 33.75 3.65 -30.58
C GLU A 276 34.92 4.62 -30.26
N SER A 277 35.21 5.61 -31.11
CA SER A 277 36.49 6.32 -31.13
C SER A 277 36.58 7.63 -30.30
N ASN A 278 35.61 8.00 -29.47
CA ASN A 278 35.71 9.23 -28.67
C ASN A 278 34.92 9.20 -27.34
N GLU A 279 35.64 9.07 -26.23
CA GLU A 279 35.12 8.92 -24.86
C GLU A 279 34.25 10.11 -24.40
N ASN A 280 34.54 11.32 -24.90
CA ASN A 280 33.75 12.52 -24.62
C ASN A 280 32.38 12.47 -25.33
N GLU A 281 32.32 12.14 -26.62
CA GLU A 281 31.04 11.97 -27.32
C GLU A 281 30.20 10.86 -26.69
N MET A 282 30.84 9.75 -26.30
CA MET A 282 30.19 8.66 -25.59
C MET A 282 29.50 9.13 -24.31
N ASN A 283 30.19 9.89 -23.45
CA ASN A 283 29.63 10.44 -22.20
C ASN A 283 28.50 11.45 -22.42
N LEU A 284 28.57 12.25 -23.49
CA LEU A 284 27.52 13.20 -23.87
C LEU A 284 26.28 12.47 -24.39
N ILE A 285 26.47 11.35 -25.06
CA ILE A 285 25.41 10.50 -25.61
C ILE A 285 24.77 9.66 -24.50
N VAL A 286 25.55 9.11 -23.56
CA VAL A 286 25.04 8.46 -22.34
C VAL A 286 24.12 9.41 -21.60
N ARG A 287 24.53 10.69 -21.43
CA ARG A 287 23.69 11.72 -20.80
C ARG A 287 22.42 12.02 -21.59
N LYS A 288 22.45 12.05 -22.93
CA LYS A 288 21.26 12.25 -23.77
C LYS A 288 20.32 11.04 -23.78
N TYR A 289 20.88 9.82 -23.73
CA TYR A 289 20.13 8.57 -23.62
C TYR A 289 19.50 8.44 -22.24
N GLN A 290 20.26 8.69 -21.17
CA GLN A 290 19.76 8.80 -19.79
C GLN A 290 18.71 9.89 -19.70
N GLN A 291 18.92 11.10 -20.24
CA GLN A 291 17.89 12.14 -20.29
C GLN A 291 16.68 11.75 -21.15
N LYS A 292 16.82 11.00 -22.24
CA LYS A 292 15.68 10.52 -23.04
C LYS A 292 14.94 9.38 -22.35
N MET A 293 15.65 8.50 -21.64
CA MET A 293 15.08 7.43 -20.80
C MET A 293 14.52 7.99 -19.51
N GLU A 294 15.04 9.09 -18.96
CA GLU A 294 14.55 9.84 -17.80
C GLU A 294 13.36 10.73 -18.20
N ASN A 295 13.38 11.32 -19.40
CA ASN A 295 12.26 12.05 -19.97
C ASN A 295 11.17 11.10 -20.51
N LYS A 296 11.51 9.88 -20.94
CA LYS A 296 10.54 8.78 -21.08
C LYS A 296 10.19 8.18 -19.73
N ASN A 297 11.06 8.21 -18.72
CA ASN A 297 10.69 7.96 -17.32
C ASN A 297 10.05 9.22 -16.70
N SER A 298 9.65 10.22 -17.49
CA SER A 298 8.79 11.31 -17.04
C SER A 298 7.51 11.36 -17.86
N LEU A 299 7.57 10.96 -19.15
CA LEU A 299 6.41 10.75 -20.02
C LEU A 299 5.77 9.34 -19.96
N ILE A 300 6.48 8.31 -19.49
CA ILE A 300 6.03 6.89 -19.37
C ILE A 300 6.11 6.41 -17.90
N PHE A 301 6.86 7.07 -17.02
CA PHE A 301 6.79 6.82 -15.56
C PHE A 301 5.59 7.49 -14.88
N ASN A 302 4.52 7.71 -15.65
CA ASN A 302 3.24 8.16 -15.12
C ASN A 302 2.14 7.10 -15.20
N THR A 303 2.49 5.83 -15.45
CA THR A 303 1.53 4.74 -15.28
C THR A 303 2.13 3.56 -14.53
N ARG A 304 1.80 3.52 -13.23
CA ARG A 304 1.88 2.37 -12.28
C ARG A 304 3.09 2.32 -11.33
N ILE A 305 3.27 3.35 -10.51
CA ILE A 305 3.07 3.16 -9.06
C ILE A 305 1.80 3.92 -8.67
N ARG A 306 0.71 3.16 -8.69
CA ARG A 306 -0.54 3.21 -7.92
C ARG A 306 -0.93 4.54 -7.24
N PHE A 307 -1.32 5.54 -8.02
CA PHE A 307 -2.50 6.31 -7.60
C PHE A 307 -3.72 5.41 -7.81
N GLN A 308 -4.18 4.76 -6.74
CA GLN A 308 -5.44 4.05 -6.70
C GLN A 308 -6.32 4.76 -5.68
N SER A 309 -7.37 5.39 -6.20
CA SER A 309 -8.42 6.00 -5.39
C SER A 309 -9.67 5.14 -5.56
N ASN A 310 -10.35 4.85 -4.47
CA ASN A 310 -11.68 4.21 -4.52
C ASN A 310 -12.79 5.25 -4.73
N ILE A 311 -12.46 6.55 -4.62
CA ILE A 311 -13.37 7.67 -4.85
C ILE A 311 -13.45 8.02 -6.34
N LEU A 312 -12.31 8.01 -7.05
CA LEU A 312 -12.27 8.26 -8.49
C LEU A 312 -12.76 7.03 -9.27
N LYS A 313 -13.80 7.19 -10.09
CA LYS A 313 -14.50 6.07 -10.73
C LYS A 313 -13.89 5.65 -12.06
N ASP A 314 -13.20 6.55 -12.73
CA ASP A 314 -12.67 6.31 -14.07
C ASP A 314 -11.37 7.09 -14.34
N LYS A 315 -10.78 6.79 -15.49
CA LYS A 315 -9.54 7.43 -15.95
C LYS A 315 -9.72 8.93 -16.20
N GLN A 316 -10.91 9.39 -16.57
CA GLN A 316 -11.13 10.81 -16.88
C GLN A 316 -11.05 11.65 -15.59
N GLU A 317 -11.66 11.20 -14.50
CA GLU A 317 -11.56 11.88 -13.21
C GLU A 317 -10.13 11.94 -12.68
N LEU A 318 -9.34 10.89 -12.94
CA LEU A 318 -7.92 10.87 -12.61
C LEU A 318 -7.14 11.94 -13.39
N GLU A 319 -7.34 12.02 -14.71
CA GLU A 319 -6.69 13.04 -15.55
C GLU A 319 -7.15 14.47 -15.16
N ASN A 320 -8.42 14.62 -14.77
CA ASN A 320 -8.94 15.89 -14.28
C ASN A 320 -8.22 16.31 -12.98
N LEU A 321 -8.07 15.41 -12.01
CA LEU A 321 -7.31 15.69 -10.79
C LEU A 321 -5.84 16.02 -11.10
N LYS A 322 -5.23 15.29 -12.03
CA LYS A 322 -3.85 15.55 -12.49
C LYS A 322 -3.70 16.96 -13.05
N SER A 323 -4.63 17.37 -13.92
CA SER A 323 -4.64 18.71 -14.52
C SER A 323 -4.81 19.83 -13.49
N LEU A 324 -5.47 19.56 -12.36
CA LEU A 324 -5.67 20.55 -11.29
C LEU A 324 -4.40 20.78 -10.46
N ILE A 325 -3.62 19.74 -10.20
CA ILE A 325 -2.44 19.78 -9.32
C ILE A 325 -1.25 20.45 -10.01
N ASP A 326 -1.07 20.20 -11.32
CA ASP A 326 0.00 20.80 -12.12
C ASP A 326 1.41 20.63 -11.49
N ASP A 327 1.65 19.45 -10.92
CA ASP A 327 2.92 19.04 -10.30
C ASP A 327 3.12 17.54 -10.57
N ASP A 328 3.62 17.23 -11.78
CA ASP A 328 3.80 15.85 -12.26
C ASP A 328 4.73 15.02 -11.37
N ILE A 329 5.74 15.64 -10.76
CA ILE A 329 6.69 14.96 -9.86
C ILE A 329 5.96 14.52 -8.58
N PHE A 330 5.13 15.38 -8.01
CA PHE A 330 4.33 15.01 -6.85
C PHE A 330 3.25 13.98 -7.22
N PHE A 331 2.53 14.18 -8.33
CA PHE A 331 1.47 13.28 -8.76
C PHE A 331 1.99 11.86 -9.03
N SER A 332 3.19 11.73 -9.60
CA SER A 332 3.84 10.43 -9.87
C SER A 332 4.45 9.75 -8.64
N SER A 333 4.69 10.50 -7.55
CA SER A 333 5.31 9.97 -6.32
C SER A 333 4.36 9.86 -5.13
N MET A 334 3.15 10.40 -5.22
CA MET A 334 2.20 10.36 -4.11
C MET A 334 1.63 8.96 -3.88
N LYS A 335 1.41 8.64 -2.61
CA LYS A 335 0.85 7.38 -2.12
C LYS A 335 -0.33 7.64 -1.20
N LEU A 336 -1.23 6.67 -1.06
CA LEU A 336 -2.34 6.74 -0.12
C LEU A 336 -1.81 6.80 1.32
N GLY A 337 -1.94 7.96 1.96
CA GLY A 337 -1.60 8.16 3.37
C GLY A 337 -2.72 7.71 4.29
N PHE A 338 -3.97 8.02 3.94
CA PHE A 338 -5.17 7.69 4.72
C PHE A 338 -6.37 7.44 3.82
N SER A 339 -7.22 6.48 4.21
CA SER A 339 -8.55 6.24 3.66
C SER A 339 -9.49 5.95 4.84
N ALA A 340 -10.63 6.63 4.91
CA ALA A 340 -11.60 6.44 5.98
C ALA A 340 -12.24 5.05 5.92
N LYS A 341 -12.57 4.55 4.72
CA LYS A 341 -13.05 3.16 4.57
C LYS A 341 -12.01 2.11 4.92
N LYS A 342 -10.72 2.33 4.60
CA LYS A 342 -9.65 1.36 4.90
C LYS A 342 -9.25 1.38 6.37
N HIS A 343 -9.06 2.56 6.96
CA HIS A 343 -8.44 2.71 8.29
C HIS A 343 -9.44 3.12 9.39
N GLY A 344 -10.72 3.27 9.05
CA GLY A 344 -11.77 3.69 9.96
C GLY A 344 -11.96 5.20 10.02
N PHE A 345 -13.17 5.60 10.43
CA PHE A 345 -13.59 6.99 10.62
C PHE A 345 -13.08 7.51 11.97
N SER A 346 -11.76 7.71 12.08
CA SER A 346 -11.10 8.17 13.30
C SER A 346 -10.10 9.31 13.01
N ASN A 347 -10.35 10.49 13.57
CA ASN A 347 -9.43 11.62 13.52
C ASN A 347 -8.05 11.29 14.11
N ARG A 348 -7.99 10.49 15.18
CA ARG A 348 -6.72 10.04 15.77
C ARG A 348 -5.88 9.24 14.79
N ILE A 349 -6.50 8.31 14.05
CA ILE A 349 -5.81 7.51 13.02
C ILE A 349 -5.43 8.41 11.84
N PHE A 350 -6.30 9.33 11.44
CA PHE A 350 -6.03 10.33 10.42
C PHE A 350 -4.76 11.12 10.73
N HIS A 351 -4.68 11.76 11.90
CA HIS A 351 -3.52 12.55 12.31
C HIS A 351 -2.26 11.70 12.46
N TYR A 352 -2.36 10.50 13.03
CA TYR A 352 -1.23 9.56 13.11
C TYR A 352 -0.59 9.26 11.74
N ARG A 353 -1.41 9.17 10.68
CA ARG A 353 -0.94 8.82 9.34
C ARG A 353 -0.51 10.03 8.50
N ILE A 354 -1.12 11.19 8.73
CA ILE A 354 -1.00 12.37 7.85
C ILE A 354 -0.11 13.46 8.42
N ASP A 355 -0.04 13.63 9.74
CA ASP A 355 0.78 14.69 10.34
C ASP A 355 2.26 14.51 10.00
N GLY A 356 2.93 15.61 9.64
CA GLY A 356 4.35 15.63 9.31
C GLY A 356 4.71 15.06 7.93
N LYS A 357 3.74 14.66 7.10
CA LYS A 357 4.00 14.12 5.75
C LYS A 357 4.25 15.19 4.68
N GLY A 358 3.98 16.46 4.98
CA GLY A 358 4.22 17.56 4.06
C GLY A 358 3.13 17.67 2.98
N LYS A 359 3.55 17.85 1.72
CA LYS A 359 2.66 18.04 0.57
C LYS A 359 1.60 16.93 0.47
N MET A 360 0.32 17.32 0.35
CA MET A 360 -0.80 16.39 0.34
C MET A 360 -2.00 16.84 -0.50
N VAL A 361 -2.81 15.87 -0.94
CA VAL A 361 -4.11 16.04 -1.60
C VAL A 361 -5.16 15.32 -0.78
N VAL A 362 -6.25 16.00 -0.46
CA VAL A 362 -7.43 15.44 0.21
C VAL A 362 -8.53 15.27 -0.83
N LEU A 363 -9.14 14.09 -0.91
CA LEU A 363 -10.35 13.78 -1.68
C LEU A 363 -11.47 13.36 -0.72
N ILE A 364 -12.66 13.90 -0.93
CA ILE A 364 -13.86 13.62 -0.14
C ILE A 364 -14.96 13.20 -1.10
N GLU A 365 -15.56 12.03 -0.85
CA GLU A 365 -16.79 11.58 -1.49
C GLU A 365 -17.95 11.75 -0.51
N THR A 366 -19.04 12.40 -0.93
CA THR A 366 -20.26 12.50 -0.11
C THR A 366 -21.30 11.44 -0.48
N THR A 367 -22.29 11.22 0.38
CA THR A 367 -23.43 10.32 0.08
C THR A 367 -24.29 10.82 -1.08
N GLU A 368 -24.23 12.13 -1.36
CA GLU A 368 -24.90 12.77 -2.49
C GLU A 368 -24.03 12.77 -3.76
N GLU A 369 -22.99 11.92 -3.82
CA GLU A 369 -22.13 11.71 -5.00
C GLU A 369 -21.30 12.94 -5.43
N TYR A 370 -21.06 13.90 -4.52
CA TYR A 370 -20.06 14.94 -4.75
C TYR A 370 -18.65 14.39 -4.52
N VAL A 371 -17.70 14.82 -5.36
CA VAL A 371 -16.26 14.60 -5.15
C VAL A 371 -15.54 15.93 -5.24
N PHE A 372 -14.92 16.32 -4.13
CA PHE A 372 -14.18 17.57 -3.99
C PHE A 372 -13.02 17.39 -3.02
N GLY A 373 -12.20 18.42 -2.87
CA GLY A 373 -10.99 18.28 -2.09
C GLY A 373 -10.14 19.52 -1.99
N GLY A 374 -8.95 19.35 -1.41
CA GLY A 374 -7.97 20.41 -1.23
C GLY A 374 -6.55 19.92 -1.44
N PHE A 375 -5.69 20.80 -1.92
CA PHE A 375 -4.25 20.58 -2.07
C PHE A 375 -3.46 21.56 -1.20
N THR A 376 -2.38 21.09 -0.59
CA THR A 376 -1.40 21.93 0.12
C THR A 376 0.01 21.38 -0.07
N LYS A 377 1.00 22.27 -0.17
CA LYS A 377 2.43 21.91 -0.20
C LYS A 377 3.03 21.71 1.20
N VAL A 378 2.38 22.24 2.23
CA VAL A 378 2.94 22.26 3.60
C VAL A 378 2.40 21.12 4.45
N GLY A 379 1.12 20.78 4.32
CA GLY A 379 0.49 19.70 5.09
C GLY A 379 0.25 20.03 6.57
N TYR A 380 -0.25 19.05 7.32
CA TYR A 380 -0.46 19.18 8.77
C TYR A 380 0.82 18.97 9.57
N GLN A 381 0.94 19.69 10.68
CA GLN A 381 2.04 19.59 11.63
C GLN A 381 1.47 19.48 13.03
N SER A 382 1.84 18.43 13.76
CA SER A 382 1.37 18.22 15.12
C SER A 382 1.72 19.39 16.05
N GLY A 383 0.81 19.74 16.95
CA GLY A 383 0.99 20.85 17.88
C GLY A 383 -0.34 21.43 18.37
N ASN A 384 -0.33 22.69 18.79
CA ASN A 384 -1.57 23.38 19.19
C ASN A 384 -2.43 23.73 17.97
N PRO A 385 -3.78 23.78 18.13
CA PRO A 385 -4.67 24.18 17.06
C PRO A 385 -4.31 25.54 16.47
N ARG A 386 -4.08 25.61 15.16
CA ARG A 386 -3.60 26.82 14.48
C ARG A 386 -3.84 26.78 12.98
N TYR A 387 -3.87 27.97 12.39
CA TYR A 387 -3.77 28.12 10.94
C TYR A 387 -2.33 27.89 10.47
N ILE A 388 -2.20 27.26 9.31
CA ILE A 388 -0.94 27.01 8.63
C ILE A 388 -0.93 27.80 7.32
N THR A 389 0.20 28.45 7.05
CA THR A 389 0.39 29.29 5.86
C THR A 389 0.78 28.44 4.65
N ASP A 390 0.08 28.62 3.54
CA ASP A 390 0.43 28.02 2.25
C ASP A 390 -0.12 28.88 1.10
N ASP A 391 0.77 29.50 0.31
CA ASP A 391 0.40 30.35 -0.83
C ASP A 391 0.09 29.57 -2.11
N SER A 392 0.31 28.26 -2.10
CA SER A 392 0.06 27.36 -3.22
C SER A 392 -1.17 26.47 -3.00
N SER A 393 -1.86 26.64 -1.87
CA SER A 393 -3.03 25.85 -1.55
C SER A 393 -4.20 26.23 -2.45
N PHE A 394 -5.03 25.23 -2.78
CA PHE A 394 -6.28 25.44 -3.50
C PHE A 394 -7.30 24.37 -3.11
N ILE A 395 -8.58 24.72 -3.25
CA ILE A 395 -9.70 23.78 -3.17
C ILE A 395 -10.15 23.45 -4.59
N PHE A 396 -10.74 22.28 -4.80
CA PHE A 396 -11.29 21.91 -6.10
C PHE A 396 -12.60 21.14 -5.97
N SER A 397 -13.43 21.22 -7.01
CA SER A 397 -14.62 20.41 -7.22
C SER A 397 -14.43 19.56 -8.47
N LEU A 398 -14.49 18.24 -8.32
CA LEU A 398 -14.18 17.26 -9.38
C LEU A 398 -15.45 16.63 -9.95
N ARG A 399 -16.36 16.19 -9.07
CA ARG A 399 -17.67 15.63 -9.41
C ARG A 399 -18.75 16.40 -8.68
N ASN A 400 -19.69 16.95 -9.43
CA ASN A 400 -20.80 17.71 -8.89
C ASN A 400 -22.10 17.28 -9.59
N PRO A 401 -23.05 16.65 -8.89
CA PRO A 401 -24.32 16.23 -9.47
C PRO A 401 -25.13 17.37 -10.11
N THR A 402 -24.90 18.61 -9.67
CA THR A 402 -25.62 19.81 -10.16
C THR A 402 -24.89 20.56 -11.26
N SER A 403 -23.60 20.26 -11.51
CA SER A 403 -22.77 20.94 -12.51
C SER A 403 -21.70 20.01 -13.07
N LYS A 404 -21.55 19.96 -14.40
CA LYS A 404 -20.58 19.07 -15.06
C LYS A 404 -19.17 19.68 -15.21
N THR A 405 -18.94 20.89 -14.70
CA THR A 405 -17.65 21.56 -14.85
C THR A 405 -16.78 21.36 -13.63
N ILE A 406 -15.57 20.83 -13.84
CA ILE A 406 -14.50 20.80 -12.84
C ILE A 406 -14.09 22.24 -12.52
N GLN A 407 -13.82 22.53 -11.25
CA GLN A 407 -13.43 23.87 -10.81
C GLN A 407 -12.24 23.83 -9.87
N LYS A 408 -11.36 24.82 -10.01
CA LYS A 408 -10.23 25.11 -9.13
C LYS A 408 -10.46 26.44 -8.45
N PHE A 409 -10.35 26.46 -7.12
CA PHE A 409 -10.50 27.65 -6.29
C PHE A 409 -9.14 27.95 -5.64
N PRO A 410 -8.29 28.78 -6.27
CA PRO A 410 -6.97 29.13 -5.72
C PRO A 410 -7.12 30.00 -4.46
N ILE A 411 -6.15 29.94 -3.56
CA ILE A 411 -6.16 30.78 -2.36
C ILE A 411 -6.07 32.27 -2.70
N HIS A 412 -6.75 33.11 -1.92
CA HIS A 412 -6.57 34.55 -1.97
C HIS A 412 -5.15 34.93 -1.50
N PRO A 413 -4.38 35.75 -2.27
CA PRO A 413 -3.02 36.14 -1.89
C PRO A 413 -2.91 36.74 -0.47
N GLU A 414 -3.93 37.46 -0.04
CA GLU A 414 -4.09 38.09 1.27
C GLU A 414 -4.51 37.14 2.39
N MET A 415 -5.01 35.94 2.05
CA MET A 415 -5.51 34.94 2.99
C MET A 415 -4.59 33.72 3.13
N LYS A 416 -3.40 33.72 2.52
CA LYS A 416 -2.44 32.60 2.55
C LYS A 416 -2.07 32.12 3.95
N ASN A 417 -2.16 32.99 4.97
CA ASN A 417 -1.89 32.65 6.37
C ASN A 417 -3.01 31.82 7.04
N LYS A 418 -4.12 31.59 6.34
CA LYS A 418 -5.28 30.81 6.79
C LYS A 418 -5.60 29.67 5.82
N ALA A 419 -4.61 29.17 5.09
CA ALA A 419 -4.80 28.18 4.02
C ALA A 419 -5.44 26.88 4.53
N ILE A 420 -4.84 26.28 5.55
CA ILE A 420 -5.37 25.10 6.23
C ILE A 420 -5.38 25.32 7.74
N TYR A 421 -6.22 24.58 8.45
CA TYR A 421 -6.32 24.65 9.90
C TYR A 421 -5.99 23.29 10.51
N TYR A 422 -5.01 23.27 11.40
CA TYR A 422 -4.66 22.09 12.18
C TYR A 422 -5.44 22.08 13.49
N ASN A 423 -6.04 20.95 13.82
CA ASN A 423 -6.58 20.63 15.13
C ASN A 423 -6.65 19.11 15.25
N GLU A 424 -6.03 18.53 16.28
CA GLU A 424 -6.02 17.07 16.51
C GLU A 424 -7.43 16.47 16.68
N ASP A 425 -8.39 17.30 17.10
CA ASP A 425 -9.80 16.93 17.26
C ASP A 425 -10.65 17.15 16.00
N ALA A 426 -10.05 17.39 14.84
CA ALA A 426 -10.75 17.64 13.59
C ALA A 426 -10.26 16.74 12.45
N GLY A 427 -11.08 16.60 11.41
CA GLY A 427 -10.60 16.05 10.13
C GLY A 427 -9.94 17.13 9.27
N PRO A 428 -9.85 16.89 7.94
CA PRO A 428 -9.36 17.89 7.01
C PRO A 428 -10.10 19.23 7.10
N ALA A 429 -9.35 20.33 7.16
CA ALA A 429 -9.88 21.69 7.28
C ALA A 429 -9.11 22.66 6.37
N PHE A 430 -9.82 23.28 5.42
CA PHE A 430 -9.25 24.26 4.49
C PHE A 430 -9.97 25.59 4.64
N GLY A 431 -9.19 26.66 4.80
CA GLY A 431 -9.65 28.04 4.86
C GLY A 431 -9.95 28.57 6.28
N GLY A 432 -9.76 29.87 6.46
CA GLY A 432 -10.22 30.63 7.61
C GLY A 432 -11.74 30.69 7.65
N GLY A 433 -12.35 30.23 8.75
CA GLY A 433 -13.81 30.06 8.81
C GLY A 433 -14.34 28.86 8.02
N TYR A 434 -13.43 27.98 7.57
CA TYR A 434 -13.68 26.70 6.91
C TYR A 434 -14.45 26.80 5.59
N ASP A 435 -13.72 27.11 4.52
CA ASP A 435 -14.23 26.92 3.15
C ASP A 435 -14.69 25.46 2.95
N PHE A 436 -13.96 24.50 3.55
CA PHE A 436 -14.58 23.28 4.07
C PHE A 436 -13.88 22.75 5.33
N TRP A 437 -14.62 21.96 6.11
CA TRP A 437 -14.14 21.28 7.31
C TRP A 437 -14.89 19.97 7.55
N ILE A 438 -14.18 18.98 8.10
CA ILE A 438 -14.70 17.68 8.50
C ILE A 438 -14.64 17.54 10.02
N ASN A 439 -15.70 17.03 10.65
CA ASN A 439 -15.74 16.84 12.10
C ASN A 439 -14.75 15.80 12.63
N SER A 440 -14.61 15.74 13.96
CA SER A 440 -13.84 14.73 14.69
C SER A 440 -14.18 13.29 14.32
N GLY A 441 -15.46 13.02 14.03
CA GLY A 441 -15.93 11.70 13.61
C GLY A 441 -15.59 11.33 12.16
N LEU A 442 -15.09 12.26 11.34
CA LEU A 442 -14.87 12.09 9.90
C LEU A 442 -16.13 11.75 9.07
N GLU A 443 -17.31 11.77 9.68
CA GLU A 443 -18.57 11.34 9.07
C GLU A 443 -19.38 12.49 8.48
N HIS A 444 -19.15 13.71 8.96
CA HIS A 444 -19.92 14.89 8.58
C HIS A 444 -19.00 16.06 8.28
N GLY A 445 -19.43 16.91 7.35
CA GLY A 445 -18.69 18.10 7.01
C GLY A 445 -19.54 19.36 6.86
N TRP A 446 -18.82 20.47 6.80
CA TRP A 446 -19.33 21.82 6.60
C TRP A 446 -18.53 22.46 5.46
N SER A 447 -19.20 23.29 4.68
CA SER A 447 -18.57 24.00 3.57
C SER A 447 -19.13 25.40 3.45
N ASN A 448 -18.23 26.37 3.40
CA ASN A 448 -18.53 27.79 3.25
C ASN A 448 -17.56 28.44 2.26
N LEU A 449 -17.51 27.88 1.05
CA LEU A 449 -16.57 28.27 0.00
C LEU A 449 -16.69 29.76 -0.35
N GLY A 450 -15.54 30.43 -0.47
CA GLY A 450 -15.43 31.80 -0.98
C GLY A 450 -14.91 32.81 0.03
N ASN A 451 -14.44 32.37 1.21
CA ASN A 451 -13.85 33.26 2.21
C ASN A 451 -12.32 33.32 2.08
N THR A 452 -11.67 32.15 2.01
CA THR A 452 -10.19 32.05 1.89
C THR A 452 -9.78 31.72 0.46
N TYR A 453 -10.62 31.00 -0.27
CA TYR A 453 -10.37 30.58 -1.63
C TYR A 453 -11.25 31.35 -2.60
N GLN A 454 -10.69 31.69 -3.76
CA GLN A 454 -11.33 32.52 -4.77
C GLN A 454 -12.49 31.79 -5.44
N LEU A 455 -13.60 32.50 -5.66
CA LEU A 455 -14.74 32.00 -6.41
C LEU A 455 -14.57 32.23 -7.92
N PRO A 456 -15.27 31.46 -8.79
CA PRO A 456 -15.33 31.74 -10.21
C PRO A 456 -15.90 33.14 -10.47
N LYS A 457 -15.52 33.74 -11.60
CA LYS A 457 -16.08 35.05 -12.02
C LYS A 457 -17.61 34.97 -12.02
N GLU A 458 -18.26 36.03 -11.54
CA GLU A 458 -19.73 36.18 -11.42
C GLU A 458 -20.39 35.48 -10.22
N MET A 459 -19.64 34.77 -9.38
CA MET A 459 -20.18 34.15 -8.16
C MET A 459 -20.04 35.06 -6.94
N VAL A 460 -21.06 35.05 -6.08
CA VAL A 460 -21.10 35.83 -4.85
C VAL A 460 -21.03 34.89 -3.64
N TYR A 461 -20.09 35.16 -2.74
CA TYR A 461 -19.93 34.44 -1.48
C TYR A 461 -21.24 34.33 -0.69
N GLY A 462 -21.50 33.16 -0.10
CA GLY A 462 -22.69 32.89 0.70
C GLY A 462 -23.98 32.60 -0.08
N THR A 463 -23.98 32.68 -1.41
CA THR A 463 -25.15 32.34 -2.25
C THR A 463 -25.37 30.83 -2.42
N PRO A 464 -26.60 30.37 -2.70
CA PRO A 464 -26.89 28.96 -3.00
C PRO A 464 -26.03 28.39 -4.15
N ASN A 465 -25.78 29.19 -5.20
CA ASN A 465 -24.95 28.77 -6.34
C ASN A 465 -23.50 28.50 -5.93
N THR A 466 -22.94 29.28 -5.01
CA THR A 466 -21.59 29.02 -4.50
C THR A 466 -21.54 27.73 -3.67
N LYS A 467 -22.63 27.45 -2.93
CA LYS A 467 -22.75 26.26 -2.07
C LYS A 467 -22.85 24.96 -2.86
N SER A 468 -23.29 25.01 -4.12
CA SER A 468 -23.43 23.81 -4.94
C SER A 468 -22.10 23.23 -5.41
N TYR A 469 -20.95 23.90 -5.23
CA TYR A 469 -19.68 23.40 -5.74
C TYR A 469 -19.04 22.28 -4.92
N LEU A 470 -19.18 22.26 -3.60
CA LEU A 470 -18.52 21.25 -2.75
C LEU A 470 -19.48 20.10 -2.40
N ALA A 471 -20.58 20.37 -1.70
CA ALA A 471 -21.47 19.32 -1.20
C ALA A 471 -22.97 19.66 -1.31
N GLY A 472 -23.34 20.73 -2.01
CA GLY A 472 -24.75 21.14 -2.17
C GLY A 472 -25.40 21.76 -0.93
N SER A 473 -24.77 21.69 0.24
CA SER A 473 -25.25 22.24 1.51
C SER A 473 -24.12 22.97 2.26
N PHE A 474 -24.51 23.88 3.16
CA PHE A 474 -23.59 24.59 4.04
C PHE A 474 -23.05 23.71 5.17
N ASN A 475 -23.87 22.80 5.68
CA ASN A 475 -23.54 22.02 6.86
C ASN A 475 -24.11 20.60 6.81
N ASN A 476 -23.52 19.75 7.64
CA ASN A 476 -23.98 18.41 7.98
C ASN A 476 -24.19 17.48 6.77
N TRP A 477 -23.44 17.70 5.69
CA TRP A 477 -23.38 16.74 4.60
C TRP A 477 -22.60 15.51 5.06
N LYS A 478 -23.04 14.33 4.62
CA LYS A 478 -22.47 13.06 5.05
C LYS A 478 -21.33 12.64 4.14
N VAL A 479 -20.25 12.24 4.77
CA VAL A 479 -19.07 11.68 4.13
C VAL A 479 -19.33 10.20 3.83
N LYS A 480 -19.08 9.79 2.60
CA LYS A 480 -19.06 8.39 2.15
C LYS A 480 -17.64 7.83 2.21
N ASP A 481 -16.64 8.63 1.88
CA ASP A 481 -15.22 8.27 2.00
C ASP A 481 -14.33 9.53 2.05
N ILE A 482 -13.13 9.37 2.60
CA ILE A 482 -12.06 10.38 2.57
C ILE A 482 -10.79 9.65 2.20
N GLU A 483 -10.08 10.12 1.18
CA GLU A 483 -8.75 9.63 0.83
C GLU A 483 -7.76 10.79 0.85
N VAL A 484 -6.61 10.60 1.50
CA VAL A 484 -5.53 11.58 1.55
C VAL A 484 -4.27 10.97 0.98
N PHE A 485 -3.72 11.63 -0.03
CA PHE A 485 -2.50 11.24 -0.71
C PHE A 485 -1.36 12.17 -0.29
N VAL A 486 -0.23 11.58 0.07
CA VAL A 486 0.96 12.27 0.58
C VAL A 486 2.19 11.78 -0.17
N LYS A 487 3.32 12.50 -0.06
CA LYS A 487 4.60 12.04 -0.64
C LYS A 487 5.27 10.93 0.18
#